data_AF-A0A4U3AND2-F1
#
_entry.id   AF-A0A4U3AND2-F1
#
_cell.length_a   1.000
_cell.length_b   1.000
_cell.length_c   1.000
_cell.angle_alpha   90.00
_cell.angle_beta   90.00
_cell.angle_gamma   90.00
#
_symmetry.space_group_name_H-M   'P 1'
#
loop_
_entity.id
_entity.type
_entity.pdbx_description
1 polymer ?
#
loop_
_entity_poly.entity_id
_entity_poly.type
_entity_poly.pdbx_seq_one_letter_code
_entity_poly.pdbx_strand_id
1 'polypeptide(L)'
;SIINPYEVTEEEDMLEVQEEEKKTFFEVLGEYIIDGFKVAITVAAMLVGFVALIAFINAVFKGVIGISFQEILGYVFAPFAFIMGVPWHEA
;
A
#
# COMPACT_ATOMS: atom_id res chain seq x y z
N SER A 1 -17.07 19.17 7.49
CA SER A 1 -16.22 18.95 6.30
C SER A 1 -15.08 19.95 6.24
N ILE A 2 -13.84 19.58 6.59
CA ILE A 2 -12.65 20.43 6.34
C ILE A 2 -11.87 19.96 5.10
N ILE A 3 -11.89 18.66 4.77
CA ILE A 3 -11.18 18.10 3.60
C ILE A 3 -12.08 17.94 2.36
N ASN A 4 -13.41 17.80 2.54
CA ASN A 4 -14.36 17.61 1.43
C ASN A 4 -15.61 18.49 1.59
N PRO A 5 -15.57 19.79 1.22
CA PRO A 5 -16.64 20.77 1.45
C PRO A 5 -17.72 20.76 0.35
N TYR A 6 -18.05 19.60 -0.21
CA TYR A 6 -19.12 19.45 -1.19
C TYR A 6 -20.41 19.07 -0.45
N GLU A 7 -21.49 19.82 -0.70
CA GLU A 7 -22.84 19.41 -0.32
C GLU A 7 -23.44 18.68 -1.52
N VAL A 8 -23.69 17.39 -1.36
CA VAL A 8 -24.29 16.54 -2.40
C VAL A 8 -25.73 17.00 -2.60
N THR A 9 -26.10 17.35 -3.83
CA THR A 9 -27.48 17.67 -4.20
C THR A 9 -28.29 16.37 -4.36
N GLU A 10 -29.60 16.39 -4.09
CA GLU A 10 -30.44 15.17 -4.17
C GLU A 10 -30.44 14.50 -5.56
N GLU A 11 -30.12 15.27 -6.61
CA GLU A 11 -29.95 14.78 -7.98
C GLU A 11 -28.66 13.95 -8.17
N GLU A 12 -27.61 14.24 -7.41
CA GLU A 12 -26.34 13.49 -7.40
C GLU A 12 -26.38 12.25 -6.50
N ASP A 13 -27.36 12.16 -5.59
CA ASP A 13 -27.58 11.00 -4.70
C ASP A 13 -28.45 9.91 -5.35
N MET A 14 -28.97 10.17 -6.56
CA MET A 14 -29.69 9.17 -7.35
C MET A 14 -28.71 8.21 -8.03
N LEU A 15 -28.38 7.12 -7.35
CA LEU A 15 -27.66 5.98 -7.93
C LEU A 15 -28.51 5.33 -9.04
N GLU A 16 -28.13 5.53 -10.31
CA GLU A 16 -28.62 4.71 -11.42
C GLU A 16 -28.12 3.28 -11.21
N VAL A 17 -29.01 2.42 -10.69
CA VAL A 17 -28.75 0.99 -10.57
C VAL A 17 -28.72 0.40 -11.97
N GLN A 18 -27.52 0.24 -12.53
CA GLN A 18 -27.32 -0.63 -13.68
C GLN A 18 -27.73 -2.04 -13.25
N GLU A 19 -28.79 -2.58 -13.86
CA GLU A 19 -29.18 -3.98 -13.67
C GLU A 19 -28.04 -4.87 -14.19
N GLU A 20 -27.11 -5.25 -13.32
CA GLU A 20 -26.18 -6.32 -13.62
C GLU A 20 -27.00 -7.60 -13.85
N GLU A 21 -26.78 -8.27 -14.98
CA GLU A 21 -27.35 -9.59 -15.22
C GLU A 21 -27.09 -10.49 -14.01
N LYS A 22 -28.12 -11.21 -13.55
CA LYS A 22 -28.01 -12.07 -12.36
C LYS A 22 -26.97 -13.17 -12.60
N LYS A 23 -25.72 -12.90 -12.24
CA LYS A 23 -24.63 -13.87 -12.27
C LYS A 23 -24.94 -15.02 -11.31
N THR A 24 -24.62 -16.25 -11.72
CA THR A 24 -24.84 -17.43 -10.85
C THR A 24 -23.86 -17.42 -9.68
N PHE A 25 -24.21 -18.01 -8.53
CA PHE A 25 -23.33 -18.04 -7.34
C PHE A 25 -21.91 -18.53 -7.65
N PHE A 26 -21.79 -19.57 -8.49
CA PHE A 26 -20.49 -20.13 -8.87
C PHE A 26 -19.70 -19.24 -9.83
N GLU A 27 -20.38 -18.48 -10.68
CA GLU A 27 -19.75 -17.52 -11.59
C GLU A 27 -19.17 -16.34 -10.80
N VAL A 28 -19.96 -15.76 -9.90
CA VAL A 28 -19.51 -14.69 -8.98
C VAL A 28 -18.33 -15.17 -8.13
N LEU A 29 -18.43 -16.38 -7.57
CA LEU A 29 -17.35 -16.97 -6.78
C LEU A 29 -16.08 -17.20 -7.63
N GLY A 30 -16.22 -17.71 -8.86
CA GLY A 30 -15.10 -17.91 -9.77
C GLY A 30 -14.41 -16.60 -10.16
N GLU A 31 -15.18 -15.57 -10.48
CA GLU A 31 -14.68 -14.23 -10.82
C GLU A 31 -13.88 -13.63 -9.66
N TYR A 32 -14.44 -13.65 -8.45
CA TYR A 32 -13.75 -13.15 -7.25
C TYR A 32 -12.50 -13.96 -6.87
N ILE A 33 -12.49 -15.28 -7.08
CA ILE A 33 -11.29 -16.09 -6.86
C ILE A 33 -10.18 -15.69 -7.83
N ILE A 34 -10.51 -15.50 -9.11
CA ILE A 34 -9.53 -15.10 -10.12
C ILE A 34 -9.01 -13.69 -9.86
N ASP A 35 -9.89 -12.76 -9.50
CA ASP A 35 -9.46 -11.39 -9.20
C ASP A 35 -8.65 -11.31 -7.90
N GLY A 36 -9.06 -12.02 -6.86
CA GLY A 36 -8.26 -12.17 -5.64
C GLY A 36 -6.90 -12.81 -5.91
N PHE A 37 -6.84 -13.83 -6.78
CA PHE A 37 -5.59 -14.46 -7.17
C PHE A 37 -4.66 -13.49 -7.92
N LYS A 38 -5.19 -12.70 -8.86
CA LYS A 38 -4.42 -11.66 -9.56
C LYS A 38 -3.83 -10.66 -8.57
N VAL A 39 -4.64 -10.15 -7.64
CA VAL A 39 -4.14 -9.20 -6.64
C VAL A 39 -3.06 -9.86 -5.77
N ALA A 40 -3.29 -11.09 -5.31
CA ALA A 40 -2.34 -11.81 -4.48
C ALA A 40 -0.98 -12.01 -5.17
N ILE A 41 -0.97 -12.44 -6.44
CA ILE A 41 0.28 -12.65 -7.17
C ILE A 41 1.00 -11.33 -7.49
N THR A 42 0.24 -10.26 -7.79
CA THR A 42 0.81 -8.93 -7.99
C THR A 42 1.49 -8.43 -6.72
N VAL A 43 0.83 -8.51 -5.57
CA VAL A 43 1.42 -8.08 -4.28
C VAL A 43 2.63 -8.95 -3.92
N ALA A 44 2.56 -10.27 -4.11
CA ALA A 44 3.68 -11.17 -3.86
C ALA A 44 4.91 -10.79 -4.72
N ALA A 45 4.71 -10.55 -6.01
CA ALA A 45 5.79 -10.13 -6.92
C ALA A 45 6.36 -8.76 -6.51
N MET A 46 5.50 -7.80 -6.14
CA MET A 46 5.94 -6.49 -5.67
C MET A 46 6.81 -6.61 -4.41
N LEU A 47 6.38 -7.37 -3.41
CA LEU A 47 7.13 -7.55 -2.16
C LEU A 47 8.51 -8.15 -2.41
N VAL A 48 8.60 -9.22 -3.21
CA VAL A 48 9.89 -9.84 -3.56
C VAL A 48 10.79 -8.84 -4.29
N GLY A 49 10.24 -8.09 -5.25
CA GLY A 49 10.97 -7.07 -6.00
C GLY A 49 11.52 -5.96 -5.10
N PHE A 50 10.69 -5.40 -4.21
CA PHE A 50 11.10 -4.35 -3.29
C PHE A 50 12.15 -4.83 -2.28
N VAL A 51 11.96 -6.01 -1.69
CA VAL A 51 12.93 -6.57 -0.72
C VAL A 51 14.28 -6.81 -1.41
N ALA A 52 14.29 -7.38 -2.62
CA ALA A 52 15.51 -7.60 -3.38
C ALA A 52 16.21 -6.28 -3.75
N LEU A 53 15.44 -5.27 -4.17
CA LEU A 53 15.98 -3.96 -4.53
C LEU A 53 16.60 -3.26 -3.31
N ILE A 54 15.91 -3.25 -2.17
CA ILE A 54 16.42 -2.68 -0.91
C ILE A 54 17.69 -3.42 -0.47
N ALA A 55 17.70 -4.75 -0.54
CA ALA A 55 18.88 -5.54 -0.21
C ALA A 55 20.07 -5.22 -1.14
N PHE A 56 19.83 -5.07 -2.44
CA PHE A 56 20.85 -4.68 -3.41
C PHE A 56 21.41 -3.29 -3.11
N ILE A 57 20.56 -2.29 -2.90
CA ILE A 57 20.98 -0.92 -2.56
C ILE A 57 21.77 -0.95 -1.24
N ASN A 58 21.29 -1.65 -0.22
CA ASN A 58 22.00 -1.81 1.05
C ASN A 58 23.39 -2.43 0.87
N ALA A 59 23.53 -3.44 0.02
CA ALA A 59 24.82 -4.07 -0.25
C ALA A 59 25.79 -3.11 -0.94
N VAL A 60 25.32 -2.33 -1.92
CA VAL A 60 26.12 -1.31 -2.61
C VAL A 60 26.54 -0.19 -1.64
N PHE A 61 25.61 0.34 -0.86
CA PHE A 61 25.87 1.41 0.09
C PHE A 61 26.82 0.97 1.20
N LYS A 62 26.65 -0.24 1.74
CA LYS A 62 27.61 -0.81 2.70
C LYS A 62 29.00 -0.99 2.08
N GLY A 63 29.09 -1.38 0.81
CA GLY A 63 30.36 -1.56 0.11
C GLY A 63 31.12 -0.26 -0.17
N VAL A 64 30.41 0.85 -0.42
CA VAL A 64 31.03 2.15 -0.79
C VAL A 64 31.21 3.07 0.43
N ILE A 65 30.21 3.15 1.30
CA ILE A 65 30.11 4.14 2.38
C ILE A 65 30.26 3.49 3.76
N GLY A 66 30.12 2.16 3.87
CA GLY A 66 30.16 1.43 5.13
C GLY A 66 28.85 1.47 5.93
N ILE A 67 27.86 2.22 5.46
CA ILE A 67 26.54 2.39 6.09
C ILE A 67 25.47 1.89 5.11
N SER A 68 24.43 1.24 5.61
CA SER A 68 23.31 0.78 4.80
C SER A 68 22.31 1.89 4.47
N PHE A 69 21.60 1.74 3.37
CA PHE A 69 20.53 2.64 2.98
C PHE A 69 19.39 2.65 4.02
N GLN A 70 19.11 1.51 4.64
CA GLN A 70 18.11 1.41 5.72
C GLN A 70 18.48 2.27 6.94
N GLU A 71 19.77 2.33 7.32
CA GLU A 71 20.21 3.17 8.44
C GLU A 71 20.04 4.66 8.13
N ILE A 72 20.36 5.09 6.90
CA ILE A 72 20.16 6.48 6.47
C ILE A 72 18.68 6.86 6.57
N LEU A 73 17.78 6.00 6.09
CA LEU A 73 16.35 6.24 6.22
C LEU A 73 15.92 6.27 7.69
N GLY A 74 16.46 5.38 8.53
CA GLY A 74 16.23 5.38 9.98
C GLY A 74 16.54 6.75 10.60
N TYR A 75 17.72 7.32 10.34
CA TYR A 75 18.08 8.66 10.85
C TYR A 75 17.16 9.77 10.34
N VAL A 76 16.68 9.69 9.10
CA VAL A 76 15.76 10.70 8.52
C VAL A 76 14.35 10.57 9.10
N PHE A 77 13.87 9.36 9.38
CA PHE A 77 12.53 9.10 9.91
C PHE A 77 12.46 9.08 11.45
N ALA A 78 13.58 8.93 12.16
CA ALA A 78 13.67 9.02 13.61
C ALA A 78 13.00 10.27 14.24
N PRO A 79 13.19 11.51 13.73
CA PRO A 79 12.48 12.67 14.27
C PRO A 79 10.96 12.60 14.07
N PHE A 80 10.49 11.98 12.98
CA PHE A 80 9.06 11.74 12.77
C PHE A 80 8.52 10.67 13.73
N ALA A 81 9.28 9.59 13.96
CA ALA A 81 8.93 8.55 14.92
C ALA A 81 8.84 9.10 16.36
N PHE A 82 9.76 10.00 16.72
CA PHE A 82 9.73 10.69 18.00
C PHE A 82 8.47 11.55 18.19
N ILE A 83 8.05 12.30 17.15
CA ILE A 83 6.80 13.09 17.18
C ILE A 83 5.57 12.18 17.33
N MET A 84 5.60 10.97 16.75
CA MET A 84 4.55 9.97 16.91
C MET A 84 4.56 9.28 18.29
N GLY A 85 5.50 9.63 19.18
CA GLY A 85 5.57 9.14 20.56
C GLY A 85 6.38 7.85 20.74
N VAL A 86 7.19 7.45 19.76
CA VAL A 86 8.10 6.30 19.88
C VAL A 86 9.27 6.66 20.83
N PRO A 87 9.55 5.85 21.87
CA PRO A 87 10.67 6.08 22.79
C PRO A 87 12.02 6.12 22.06
N TRP A 88 12.93 7.00 22.49
CA TRP A 88 14.25 7.24 21.86
C TRP A 88 15.17 6.01 21.77
N HIS A 89 14.85 4.93 22.50
CA HIS A 89 15.57 3.67 22.45
C HIS A 89 15.13 2.77 21.29
N GLU A 90 13.99 3.08 20.65
CA GLU A 90 13.36 2.31 19.58
C GLU A 90 13.08 3.16 18.31
N ALA A 91 13.38 4.46 18.36
CA ALA A 91 13.14 5.45 17.31
C ALA A 91 14.33 5.61 16.35
#